data_AF-A0A821ALA9-F1
#
_entry.id   AF-A0A821ALA9-F1
#
_cell.length_a   1.000
_cell.length_b   1.000
_cell.length_c   1.000
_cell.angle_alpha   90.00
_cell.angle_beta   90.00
_cell.angle_gamma   90.00
#
_symmetry.space_group_name_H-M   'P 1'
#
loop_
_entity.id
_entity.type
_entity.pdbx_description
1 polymer ?
#
loop_
_entity_poly.entity_id
_entity_poly.type
_entity_poly.pdbx_seq_one_letter_code
_entity_poly.pdbx_strand_id
1 'polypeptide(L)'
;MIREPSHHTCIQSSSKKVVLEEAISRMKKRAGEETLPISQIYSQEIIKVPVNNPDMNTGTFFPMLDSIDSSLYRKRAKNYPKIPTTINELIIPDGWKPGSHGEPFLLVDEIYGNERLLMFASD
;
A
#
# COMPACT_ATOMS: atom_id res chain seq x y z
N MET A 1 27.06 -2.96 -53.35
CA MET A 1 25.83 -2.80 -52.55
C MET A 1 26.24 -2.36 -51.16
N ILE A 2 25.95 -1.11 -50.79
CA ILE A 2 26.27 -0.53 -49.48
C ILE A 2 25.18 -0.98 -48.51
N ARG A 3 25.56 -1.57 -47.37
CA ARG A 3 24.64 -2.05 -46.34
C ARG A 3 24.26 -0.88 -45.45
N GLU A 4 22.98 -0.52 -45.40
CA GLU A 4 22.50 0.53 -44.49
C GLU A 4 22.68 0.10 -43.02
N PRO A 5 23.10 1.02 -42.12
CA PRO A 5 23.24 0.71 -40.72
C PRO A 5 21.87 0.64 -40.05
N SER A 6 21.59 -0.50 -39.41
CA SER A 6 20.37 -0.72 -38.64
C SER A 6 20.30 0.24 -37.44
N HIS A 7 19.38 1.20 -37.50
CA HIS A 7 19.04 2.06 -36.36
C HIS A 7 18.17 1.28 -35.36
N HIS A 8 18.80 0.53 -34.46
CA HIS A 8 18.10 -0.04 -33.30
C HIS A 8 17.95 1.06 -32.24
N THR A 9 16.81 1.75 -32.22
CA THR A 9 16.49 2.78 -31.23
C THR A 9 16.23 2.16 -29.85
N CYS A 10 17.29 2.01 -29.04
CA CYS A 10 17.24 1.58 -27.64
C CYS A 10 16.90 2.76 -26.70
N ILE A 11 15.79 3.47 -26.95
CA ILE A 11 15.41 4.65 -26.14
C ILE A 11 14.05 4.44 -25.47
N GLN A 12 13.10 3.80 -26.16
CA GLN A 12 11.74 3.63 -25.65
C GLN A 12 11.67 2.71 -24.42
N SER A 13 12.49 1.66 -24.33
CA SER A 13 12.49 0.72 -23.20
C SER A 13 12.91 1.37 -21.87
N SER A 14 13.80 2.37 -21.92
CA SER A 14 14.28 3.11 -20.74
C SER A 14 13.17 3.98 -20.14
N SER A 15 12.48 4.78 -20.96
CA SER A 15 11.42 5.68 -20.49
C SER A 15 10.23 4.93 -19.90
N LYS A 16 9.83 3.82 -20.51
CA LYS A 16 8.74 2.95 -20.01
C LYS A 16 9.05 2.38 -18.63
N LYS A 17 10.30 1.96 -18.42
CA LYS A 17 10.77 1.45 -17.12
C LYS A 17 10.75 2.54 -16.04
N VAL A 18 11.16 3.77 -16.37
CA VAL A 18 11.15 4.90 -15.43
C VAL A 18 9.73 5.18 -14.92
N VAL A 19 8.75 5.25 -15.83
CA VAL A 19 7.33 5.48 -15.46
C VAL A 19 6.81 4.41 -14.50
N LEU A 20 7.20 3.16 -14.72
CA LEU A 20 6.81 2.05 -13.85
C LEU A 20 7.46 2.13 -12.46
N GLU A 21 8.76 2.40 -12.41
CA GLU A 21 9.48 2.55 -11.13
C GLU A 21 8.89 3.70 -10.30
N GLU A 22 8.49 4.80 -10.94
CA GLU A 22 7.79 5.89 -10.29
C GLU A 22 6.42 5.46 -9.75
N ALA A 23 5.66 4.66 -10.51
CA ALA A 23 4.38 4.11 -10.04
C ALA A 23 4.57 3.20 -8.83
N ILE A 24 5.58 2.33 -8.84
CA ILE A 24 5.93 1.47 -7.70
C ILE A 24 6.34 2.32 -6.49
N SER A 25 7.10 3.40 -6.72
CA SER A 25 7.48 4.34 -5.66
C SER A 25 6.26 5.03 -5.04
N ARG A 26 5.30 5.48 -5.86
CA ARG A 26 4.01 6.03 -5.39
C ARG A 26 3.23 5.00 -4.60
N MET A 27 3.08 3.76 -5.10
CA MET A 27 2.42 2.68 -4.37
C MET A 27 3.05 2.45 -3.00
N LYS A 28 4.40 2.41 -2.92
CA LYS A 28 5.13 2.23 -1.65
C LYS A 28 4.91 3.37 -0.67
N LYS A 29 4.85 4.61 -1.16
CA LYS A 29 4.54 5.79 -0.35
C LYS A 29 3.11 5.69 0.21
N ARG A 30 2.13 5.50 -0.68
CA ARG A 30 0.70 5.37 -0.32
C ARG A 30 0.45 4.20 0.62
N ALA A 31 1.11 3.06 0.42
CA ALA A 31 1.00 1.89 1.32
C ALA A 31 1.43 2.21 2.76
N GLY A 32 2.41 3.10 2.94
CA GLY A 32 2.85 3.56 4.26
C GLY A 32 1.96 4.64 4.86
N GLU A 33 1.42 5.54 4.05
CA GLU A 33 0.73 6.74 4.52
C GLU A 33 -0.81 6.58 4.61
N GLU A 34 -1.40 5.81 3.71
CA GLU A 34 -2.86 5.65 3.60
C GLU A 34 -3.34 4.39 4.33
N THR A 35 -4.61 4.41 4.76
CA THR A 35 -5.31 3.27 5.37
C THR A 35 -5.99 2.34 4.36
N LEU A 36 -6.05 2.74 3.08
CA LEU A 36 -6.71 1.95 2.02
C LEU A 36 -6.09 0.55 1.86
N PRO A 37 -6.85 -0.49 1.52
CA PRO A 37 -6.29 -1.81 1.22
C PRO A 37 -5.17 -1.76 0.17
N ILE A 38 -4.11 -2.56 0.32
CA ILE A 38 -2.98 -2.59 -0.63
C ILE A 38 -3.46 -2.92 -2.05
N SER A 39 -4.42 -3.85 -2.18
CA SER A 39 -5.05 -4.21 -3.45
C SER A 39 -5.75 -3.02 -4.13
N GLN A 40 -6.37 -2.15 -3.34
CA GLN A 40 -7.01 -0.94 -3.85
C GLN A 40 -6.00 0.12 -4.27
N ILE A 41 -4.93 0.33 -3.49
CA ILE A 41 -3.83 1.22 -3.85
C ILE A 41 -3.19 0.77 -5.17
N TYR A 42 -2.94 -0.54 -5.31
CA TYR A 42 -2.44 -1.15 -6.54
C TYR A 42 -3.36 -0.85 -7.71
N SER A 43 -4.63 -1.26 -7.63
CA SER A 43 -5.59 -1.11 -8.72
C SER A 43 -5.69 0.34 -9.20
N GLN A 44 -5.73 1.30 -8.26
CA GLN A 44 -5.77 2.72 -8.58
C GLN A 44 -4.50 3.22 -9.29
N GLU A 45 -3.30 2.83 -8.83
CA GLU A 45 -2.06 3.25 -9.49
C GLU A 45 -1.90 2.60 -10.87
N ILE A 46 -2.28 1.32 -11.02
CA ILE A 46 -2.23 0.62 -12.31
C ILE A 46 -3.16 1.28 -13.33
N ILE A 47 -4.36 1.71 -12.92
CA ILE A 47 -5.30 2.42 -13.81
C ILE A 47 -4.76 3.81 -14.19
N LYS A 48 -4.09 4.51 -13.27
CA LYS A 48 -3.57 5.87 -13.52
C LYS A 48 -2.43 5.90 -14.54
N VAL A 49 -1.60 4.86 -14.60
CA VAL A 49 -0.41 4.91 -15.45
C VAL A 49 -0.74 4.96 -16.95
N PRO A 50 -1.62 4.10 -17.52
CA PRO A 50 -2.04 4.21 -18.92
C PRO A 50 -2.83 5.46 -19.23
N VAL A 51 -3.64 5.95 -18.27
CA VAL A 51 -4.37 7.23 -18.41
C VAL A 51 -3.42 8.39 -18.66
N ASN A 52 -2.28 8.42 -17.95
CA ASN A 52 -1.27 9.46 -18.09
C ASN A 52 -0.21 9.15 -19.17
N ASN A 53 -0.10 7.89 -19.59
CA ASN A 53 0.91 7.40 -20.53
C ASN A 53 0.25 6.38 -21.47
N PRO A 54 -0.47 6.84 -22.52
CA PRO A 54 -1.27 5.95 -23.39
C PRO A 54 -0.44 4.88 -24.12
N ASP A 55 0.88 5.06 -24.24
CA ASP A 55 1.82 4.09 -24.83
C ASP A 55 2.16 2.91 -23.89
N MET A 56 1.62 2.90 -22.67
CA MET A 56 1.72 1.84 -21.67
C MET A 56 0.60 0.80 -21.86
N ASN A 57 0.93 -0.34 -22.45
CA ASN A 57 0.01 -1.48 -22.49
C ASN A 57 -0.07 -2.16 -21.11
N THR A 58 -1.28 -2.34 -20.58
CA THR A 58 -1.54 -2.88 -19.24
C THR A 58 -1.08 -4.34 -19.08
N GLY A 59 -1.09 -5.13 -20.16
CA GLY A 59 -0.87 -6.59 -20.10
C GLY A 59 0.59 -7.05 -20.03
N THR A 60 1.56 -6.23 -20.41
CA THR A 60 2.98 -6.67 -20.53
C THR A 60 3.97 -5.90 -19.66
N PHE A 61 3.63 -4.67 -19.24
CA PHE A 61 4.57 -3.81 -18.52
C PHE A 61 4.28 -3.68 -17.03
N PHE A 62 3.08 -4.02 -16.58
CA PHE A 62 2.72 -3.82 -15.19
C PHE A 62 3.11 -5.02 -14.33
N PRO A 63 3.74 -4.78 -13.17
CA PRO A 63 4.00 -5.82 -12.20
C PRO A 63 2.66 -6.32 -11.69
N MET A 64 2.55 -7.64 -11.58
CA MET A 64 1.44 -8.26 -10.84
C MET A 64 1.52 -7.85 -9.37
N LEU A 65 0.37 -7.78 -8.69
CA LEU A 65 0.33 -7.47 -7.27
C LEU A 65 1.29 -8.36 -6.46
N ASP A 66 1.26 -9.66 -6.72
CA ASP A 66 2.10 -10.67 -6.05
C ASP A 66 3.60 -10.46 -6.22
N SER A 67 4.06 -9.68 -7.21
CA SER A 67 5.50 -9.40 -7.38
C SER A 67 5.97 -8.20 -6.55
N ILE A 68 5.05 -7.36 -6.08
CA ILE A 68 5.36 -6.14 -5.34
C ILE A 68 4.73 -6.10 -3.94
N ASP A 69 3.79 -6.98 -3.64
CA ASP A 69 3.01 -7.04 -2.40
C ASP A 69 3.89 -6.99 -1.15
N SER A 70 4.92 -7.82 -1.07
CA SER A 70 5.86 -7.92 0.04
C SER A 70 6.55 -6.58 0.32
N SER A 71 6.87 -5.83 -0.75
CA SER A 71 7.50 -4.51 -0.62
C SER A 71 6.52 -3.44 -0.12
N LEU A 72 5.24 -3.54 -0.51
CA LEU A 72 4.17 -2.65 -0.08
C LEU A 72 3.78 -2.93 1.38
N TYR A 73 3.55 -4.20 1.72
CA TYR A 73 3.28 -4.63 3.08
C TYR A 73 4.44 -4.31 4.03
N ARG A 74 5.69 -4.49 3.60
CA ARG A 74 6.86 -4.09 4.40
C ARG A 74 6.92 -2.58 4.62
N LYS A 75 6.51 -1.76 3.65
CA LYS A 75 6.42 -0.31 3.82
C LYS A 75 5.30 0.06 4.79
N ARG A 76 4.13 -0.56 4.65
CA ARG A 76 2.99 -0.38 5.56
C ARG A 76 3.34 -0.75 6.99
N ALA A 77 3.98 -1.90 7.21
CA ALA A 77 4.35 -2.39 8.53
C ALA A 77 5.34 -1.49 9.30
N LYS A 78 5.93 -0.46 8.67
CA LYS A 78 6.73 0.55 9.38
C LYS A 78 5.89 1.56 10.14
N ASN A 79 4.70 1.86 9.63
CA ASN A 79 3.82 2.89 10.18
C ASN A 79 2.62 2.27 10.92
N TYR A 80 2.25 1.05 10.56
CA TYR A 80 1.16 0.32 11.20
C TYR A 80 1.71 -0.77 12.10
N PRO A 81 1.16 -0.94 13.33
CA PRO A 81 1.56 -2.02 14.21
C PRO A 81 1.26 -3.36 13.54
N LYS A 82 2.07 -4.38 13.85
CA LYS A 82 1.79 -5.75 13.44
C LYS A 82 0.45 -6.18 14.03
N ILE A 83 -0.28 -7.01 13.29
CA ILE A 83 -1.49 -7.66 13.81
C ILE A 83 -1.06 -8.46 15.05
N PRO A 84 -1.68 -8.21 16.21
CA PRO A 84 -1.41 -8.96 17.44
C PRO A 84 -1.67 -10.44 17.23
N THR A 85 -0.70 -11.27 17.58
CA THR A 85 -0.83 -12.74 17.56
C THR A 85 -1.41 -13.26 18.87
N THR A 86 -1.25 -12.50 19.95
CA THR A 86 -1.78 -12.80 21.27
C THR A 86 -2.56 -11.61 21.83
N ILE A 87 -3.44 -11.86 22.79
CA ILE A 87 -4.20 -10.81 23.48
C ILE A 87 -3.27 -9.79 24.17
N ASN A 88 -2.10 -10.24 24.65
CA ASN A 88 -1.11 -9.40 25.32
C ASN A 88 -0.39 -8.45 24.34
N GLU A 89 -0.39 -8.76 23.04
CA GLU A 89 0.19 -7.91 21.99
C GLU A 89 -0.80 -6.85 21.48
N LEU A 90 -2.09 -6.94 21.84
CA LEU A 90 -3.11 -5.99 21.41
C LEU A 90 -2.95 -4.67 22.18
N ILE A 91 -2.13 -3.75 21.67
CA ILE A 91 -1.93 -2.44 22.31
C ILE A 91 -2.82 -1.43 21.59
N ILE A 92 -3.74 -0.80 22.33
CA ILE A 92 -4.52 0.35 21.84
C ILE A 92 -3.79 1.63 22.29
N PRO A 93 -3.21 2.40 21.35
CA PRO A 93 -2.51 3.64 21.69
C PRO A 93 -3.45 4.65 22.35
N ASP A 94 -2.93 5.49 23.25
CA ASP A 94 -3.75 6.48 23.96
C ASP A 94 -4.46 7.45 23.02
N GLY A 95 -3.86 7.78 21.87
CA GLY A 95 -4.48 8.63 20.85
C GLY A 95 -5.66 8.00 20.11
N TRP A 96 -5.92 6.70 20.30
CA TRP A 96 -7.03 5.97 19.67
C TRP A 96 -8.14 5.63 20.67
N LYS A 97 -7.93 5.92 21.95
CA LYS A 97 -8.92 5.77 23.01
C LYS A 97 -10.01 6.85 22.96
N PRO A 98 -9.72 8.12 22.61
CA PRO A 98 -10.76 9.13 22.44
C PRO A 98 -11.39 9.06 21.05
N GLY A 99 -12.69 9.39 20.98
CA GLY A 99 -13.47 9.60 19.77
C GLY A 99 -13.20 10.98 19.16
N SER A 100 -13.98 11.32 18.13
CA SER A 100 -13.72 12.49 17.29
C SER A 100 -13.84 13.82 18.03
N HIS A 101 -14.63 13.87 19.11
CA HIS A 101 -14.81 15.08 19.92
C HIS A 101 -14.13 15.00 21.30
N GLY A 102 -13.27 14.00 21.51
CA GLY A 102 -12.48 13.82 22.73
C GLY A 102 -13.16 12.99 23.84
N GLU A 103 -14.40 12.55 23.62
CA GLU A 103 -15.09 11.55 24.43
C GLU A 103 -14.36 10.20 24.42
N PRO A 104 -14.45 9.38 25.48
CA PRO A 104 -13.89 8.04 25.44
C PRO A 104 -14.62 7.17 24.41
N PHE A 105 -13.92 6.81 23.32
CA PHE A 105 -14.37 5.83 22.32
C PHE A 105 -14.17 4.41 22.86
N LEU A 106 -13.02 4.12 23.48
CA LEU A 106 -12.79 2.86 24.20
C LEU A 106 -13.29 3.00 25.64
N LEU A 107 -14.39 2.31 25.95
CA LEU A 107 -15.05 2.35 27.26
C LEU A 107 -14.49 1.32 28.24
N VAL A 108 -14.18 0.12 27.75
CA VAL A 108 -13.70 -1.00 28.57
C VAL A 108 -12.53 -1.68 27.89
N ASP A 109 -11.50 -1.97 28.67
CA ASP A 109 -10.32 -2.73 28.28
C ASP A 109 -9.86 -3.59 29.46
N GLU A 110 -10.46 -4.79 29.59
CA GLU A 110 -10.24 -5.68 30.74
C GLU A 110 -9.93 -7.11 30.31
N ILE A 111 -9.15 -7.83 31.12
CA ILE A 111 -8.79 -9.23 30.89
C ILE A 111 -9.56 -10.13 31.87
N TYR A 112 -10.33 -11.07 31.32
CA TYR A 112 -11.07 -12.09 32.06
C TYR A 112 -10.50 -13.47 31.74
N GLY A 113 -9.60 -13.95 32.59
CA GLY A 113 -8.88 -15.20 32.34
C GLY A 113 -8.01 -15.09 31.09
N ASN A 114 -8.36 -15.85 30.04
CA ASN A 114 -7.69 -15.82 28.74
C ASN A 114 -8.42 -14.98 27.68
N GLU A 115 -9.47 -14.28 28.05
CA GLU A 115 -10.24 -13.42 27.14
C GLU A 115 -10.03 -11.94 27.48
N ARG A 116 -10.14 -11.06 26.48
CA ARG A 116 -10.09 -9.62 26.68
C ARG A 116 -11.37 -8.98 26.19
N LEU A 117 -12.01 -8.24 27.07
CA LEU A 117 -13.24 -7.52 26.81
C LEU A 117 -12.91 -6.10 26.37
N LEU A 118 -13.27 -5.78 25.12
CA LEU A 118 -13.19 -4.44 24.57
C LEU A 118 -14.62 -3.94 24.31
N MET A 119 -14.99 -2.81 24.90
CA MET A 119 -16.25 -2.12 24.59
C MET A 119 -15.95 -0.76 23.98
N PHE A 120 -16.62 -0.46 22.87
CA PHE A 120 -16.50 0.81 22.17
C PHE A 120 -17.84 1.54 22.17
N ALA A 121 -17.80 2.86 22.36
CA ALA A 121 -18.92 3.74 22.10
C ALA A 121 -18.95 4.13 20.61
N SER A 122 -20.13 4.28 20.03
CA SER A 122 -20.32 4.96 18.74
C SER A 122 -21.18 6.20 18.98
N ASP A 123 -20.86 7.27 18.27
CA ASP A 123 -21.79 8.37 18.04
C ASP A 123 -22.96 7.92 17.14
#